data_AF-A0A9P8D5J9-F1
#
_entry.id   AF-A0A9P8D5J9-F1
#
_cell.length_a   1.000
_cell.length_b   1.000
_cell.length_c   1.000
_cell.angle_alpha   90.00
_cell.angle_beta   90.00
_cell.angle_gamma   90.00
#
_symmetry.space_group_name_H-M   'P 1'
#
loop_
_entity.id
_entity.type
_entity.pdbx_description
1 polymer ?
#
loop_
_entity_poly.entity_id
_entity_poly.type
_entity_poly.pdbx_seq_one_letter_code
_entity_poly.pdbx_strand_id
1 'polypeptide(L)'
;MEPQPIQAFGASLQGADQMKESEDKTVEIKDFDANIVEAMLRFVYFFDYDVHPNSRPTIFHAHVYQIGDKYGIGTLKKQAINKFERVVNEAEVDAGFARNLADTISIVYNTTPSGDRGLRDIVVKSSWTHFEYLISETSFKEVLGMNGDFSADLISLIRENWEKYCYCKCLLCKATFKLRIHSPGDQILDYQEPTPIFCPVCGCQPIPPDEKPNWLYYFKGDGDLDQGDGRDTQRMWDKFEESVTSRWNA
;
A
#
# COMPACT_ATOMS: atom_id res chain seq x y z
N MET A 1 27.50 17.90 -8.04
CA MET A 1 27.05 17.42 -6.72
C MET A 1 27.35 18.53 -5.75
N GLU A 2 26.33 19.26 -5.31
CA GLU A 2 26.48 20.20 -4.20
C GLU A 2 26.87 19.42 -2.93
N PRO A 3 27.79 19.94 -2.10
CA PRO A 3 28.16 19.29 -0.86
C PRO A 3 26.98 19.25 0.11
N GLN A 4 26.85 18.13 0.83
CA GLN A 4 25.77 17.87 1.78
C GLN A 4 25.84 18.85 2.97
N PRO A 5 24.76 19.47 3.45
CA PRO A 5 24.89 20.64 4.33
C PRO A 5 25.35 20.40 5.78
N ILE A 6 25.41 19.16 6.29
CA ILE A 6 26.19 18.86 7.52
C ILE A 6 27.68 18.95 7.25
N GLN A 7 28.12 18.49 6.07
CA GLN A 7 29.48 18.74 5.62
C GLN A 7 29.66 20.24 5.39
N ALA A 8 28.61 21.01 5.04
CA ALA A 8 28.69 22.46 4.99
C ALA A 8 28.80 23.13 6.37
N PHE A 9 28.15 22.64 7.44
CA PHE A 9 28.37 23.19 8.79
C PHE A 9 29.76 22.83 9.33
N GLY A 10 30.21 21.58 9.15
CA GLY A 10 31.57 21.16 9.50
C GLY A 10 32.64 21.86 8.64
N ALA A 11 32.39 22.05 7.35
CA ALA A 11 33.29 22.73 6.43
C ALA A 11 33.23 24.25 6.54
N SER A 12 32.11 24.86 6.94
CA SER A 12 32.01 26.28 7.28
C SER A 12 32.90 26.60 8.49
N LEU A 13 33.05 25.64 9.42
CA LEU A 13 33.96 25.74 10.55
C LEU A 13 35.43 25.36 10.23
N GLN A 14 35.67 24.53 9.21
CA GLN A 14 37.01 24.02 8.86
C GLN A 14 37.66 24.71 7.63
N GLY A 15 36.89 25.45 6.84
CA GLY A 15 37.33 26.23 5.66
C GLY A 15 37.13 27.72 5.90
N ALA A 16 37.77 28.24 6.94
CA ALA A 16 37.49 29.55 7.54
C ALA A 16 37.84 30.79 6.70
N ASP A 17 38.32 30.66 5.46
CA ASP A 17 38.87 31.81 4.71
C ASP A 17 38.00 32.36 3.56
N GLN A 18 36.83 31.78 3.25
CA GLN A 18 36.04 32.25 2.08
C GLN A 18 34.49 32.31 2.22
N MET A 19 33.89 32.10 3.41
CA MET A 19 32.43 32.19 3.58
C MET A 19 32.04 33.36 4.50
N LYS A 20 31.15 34.25 4.04
CA LYS A 20 30.65 35.40 4.83
C LYS A 20 30.10 35.04 6.21
N GLU A 21 29.49 33.86 6.34
CA GLU A 21 28.89 33.38 7.59
C GLU A 21 29.93 33.13 8.69
N SER A 22 31.20 32.84 8.35
CA SER A 22 32.25 32.64 9.34
C SER A 22 32.67 33.94 10.03
N GLU A 23 32.50 35.08 9.36
CA GLU A 23 32.77 36.41 9.92
C GLU A 23 31.59 36.91 10.78
N ASP A 24 30.35 36.76 10.29
CA ASP A 24 29.15 37.27 10.96
C ASP A 24 28.64 36.38 12.12
N LYS A 25 29.17 35.15 12.27
CA LYS A 25 28.78 34.15 13.29
C LYS A 25 27.28 33.87 13.37
N THR A 26 26.54 34.19 12.31
CA THR A 26 25.08 34.14 12.25
C THR A 26 24.69 33.36 11.00
N VAL A 27 23.82 32.36 11.17
CA VAL A 27 23.25 31.57 10.07
C VAL A 27 21.74 31.77 10.08
N GLU A 28 21.21 32.34 9.00
CA GLU A 28 19.76 32.55 8.83
C GLU A 28 19.11 31.32 8.17
N ILE A 29 18.08 30.75 8.82
CA ILE A 29 17.28 29.64 8.27
C ILE A 29 15.90 30.18 7.92
N LYS A 30 15.56 30.23 6.63
CA LYS A 30 14.29 30.81 6.13
C LYS A 30 13.27 29.77 5.62
N ASP A 31 13.74 28.56 5.33
CA ASP A 31 12.92 27.54 4.68
C ASP A 31 12.09 26.69 5.66
N PHE A 32 12.25 26.93 6.97
CA PHE A 32 11.58 26.17 8.02
C PHE A 32 11.07 27.09 9.11
N ASP A 33 9.91 26.71 9.65
CA ASP A 33 9.36 27.36 10.83
C ASP A 33 10.29 27.19 12.03
N ALA A 34 10.25 28.18 12.93
CA ALA A 34 11.08 28.21 14.14
C ALA A 34 10.96 26.92 14.97
N ASN A 35 9.77 26.32 15.05
CA ASN A 35 9.52 25.10 15.81
C ASN A 35 10.22 23.87 15.20
N ILE A 36 10.38 23.83 13.88
CA ILE A 36 11.09 22.74 13.19
C ILE A 36 12.61 22.90 13.38
N VAL A 37 13.11 24.14 13.31
CA VAL A 37 14.50 24.46 13.62
C VAL A 37 14.82 24.13 15.08
N GLU A 38 13.92 24.47 16.01
CA GLU A 38 14.06 24.12 17.41
C GLU A 38 14.11 22.60 17.62
N ALA A 39 13.25 21.83 16.96
CA ALA A 39 13.28 20.37 17.03
C ALA A 39 14.62 19.79 16.52
N MET A 40 15.14 20.33 15.42
CA MET A 40 16.47 19.96 14.91
C MET A 40 17.56 20.25 15.96
N LEU A 41 17.57 21.45 16.55
CA LEU A 41 18.56 21.84 17.56
C LEU A 41 18.45 20.98 18.82
N ARG A 42 17.23 20.76 19.34
CA ARG A 42 17.00 19.86 20.48
C ARG A 42 17.54 18.46 20.21
N PHE A 43 17.27 17.91 19.01
CA PHE A 43 17.80 16.61 18.65
C PHE A 43 19.33 16.58 18.60
N VAL A 44 19.99 17.61 18.06
CA VAL A 44 21.46 17.66 18.01
C VAL A 44 22.08 17.65 19.41
N TYR A 45 21.44 18.28 20.40
CA TYR A 45 21.96 18.35 21.77
C TYR A 45 21.53 17.18 22.67
N PHE A 46 20.31 16.67 22.50
CA PHE A 46 19.70 15.71 23.41
C PHE A 46 19.38 14.37 22.77
N PHE A 47 19.66 14.21 21.47
CA PHE A 47 19.28 13.05 20.65
C PHE A 47 17.77 12.77 20.63
N ASP A 48 16.94 13.74 21.02
CA ASP A 48 15.49 13.66 20.91
C ASP A 48 14.82 15.04 20.73
N TYR A 49 13.56 15.03 20.30
CA TYR A 49 12.72 16.22 20.17
C TYR A 49 11.25 15.89 20.39
N ASP A 50 10.47 16.88 20.80
CA ASP A 50 9.03 16.76 21.01
C ASP A 50 8.24 17.51 19.93
N VAL A 51 7.00 17.07 19.71
CA VAL A 51 6.07 17.78 18.84
C VAL A 51 5.63 19.06 19.53
N HIS A 52 5.67 20.18 18.81
CA HIS A 52 5.16 21.43 19.33
C HIS A 52 3.64 21.35 19.57
N PRO A 53 3.07 21.83 20.69
CA PRO A 53 1.67 21.58 21.07
C PRO A 53 0.61 22.02 20.05
N ASN A 54 0.92 23.05 19.26
CA ASN A 54 0.02 23.60 18.24
C ASN A 54 0.25 23.01 16.84
N SER A 55 1.06 21.96 16.72
CA SER A 55 1.41 21.35 15.45
C SER A 55 0.68 20.03 15.26
N ARG A 56 0.34 19.73 14.00
CA ARG A 56 -0.19 18.42 13.62
C ARG A 56 0.98 17.42 13.60
N PRO A 57 0.96 16.34 14.41
CA PRO A 57 2.16 15.53 14.63
C PRO A 57 2.76 14.91 13.37
N THR A 58 1.95 14.36 12.46
CA THR A 58 2.45 13.75 11.21
C THR A 58 3.16 14.76 10.31
N ILE A 59 2.58 15.95 10.16
CA ILE A 59 3.17 17.05 9.38
C ILE A 59 4.42 17.60 10.04
N PHE A 60 4.40 17.73 11.37
CA PHE A 60 5.57 18.16 12.12
C PHE A 60 6.74 17.20 11.90
N HIS A 61 6.52 15.89 12.03
CA HIS A 61 7.56 14.90 11.78
C HIS A 61 8.00 14.88 10.30
N ALA A 62 7.10 15.13 9.33
CA ALA A 62 7.48 15.27 7.92
C ALA A 62 8.42 16.47 7.69
N HIS A 63 8.16 17.62 8.31
CA HIS A 63 9.08 18.76 8.23
C HIS A 63 10.38 18.54 9.00
N VAL A 64 10.36 17.83 10.14
CA VAL A 64 11.60 17.44 10.83
C VAL A 64 12.42 16.45 9.99
N TYR A 65 11.77 15.58 9.23
CA TYR A 65 12.43 14.73 8.24
C TYR A 65 13.09 15.58 7.14
N GLN A 66 12.36 16.56 6.61
CA GLN A 66 12.84 17.46 5.57
C GLN A 66 14.05 18.31 6.03
N ILE A 67 14.01 18.88 7.24
CA ILE A 67 15.16 19.64 7.77
C ILE A 67 16.35 18.71 8.06
N GLY A 68 16.09 17.49 8.52
CA GLY A 68 17.12 16.46 8.68
C GLY A 68 17.77 16.07 7.36
N ASP A 69 17.00 15.98 6.28
CA ASP A 69 17.53 15.74 4.93
C ASP A 69 18.31 16.95 4.41
N LYS A 70 17.73 18.15 4.48
CA LYS A 70 18.38 19.38 4.02
C LYS A 70 19.72 19.57 4.70
N TYR A 71 19.83 19.30 5.99
CA TYR A 71 21.09 19.45 6.70
C TYR A 71 21.91 18.17 6.79
N GLY A 72 21.53 17.07 6.12
CA GLY A 72 22.31 15.82 6.12
C GLY A 72 22.35 15.09 7.46
N ILE A 73 21.41 15.35 8.37
CA ILE A 73 21.34 14.76 9.72
C ILE A 73 20.59 13.44 9.63
N GLY A 74 21.24 12.40 9.10
CA GLY A 74 20.61 11.10 8.84
C GLY A 74 19.98 10.44 10.08
N THR A 75 20.53 10.67 11.28
CA THR A 75 19.95 10.18 12.54
C THR A 75 18.67 10.92 12.93
N LEU A 76 18.55 12.22 12.61
CA LEU A 76 17.31 12.99 12.78
C LEU A 76 16.22 12.49 11.83
N LYS A 77 16.56 12.22 10.57
CA LYS A 77 15.64 11.59 9.61
C LYS A 77 15.08 10.29 10.16
N LYS A 78 15.95 9.41 10.68
CA LYS A 78 15.53 8.13 11.30
C LYS A 78 14.62 8.35 12.51
N GLN A 79 14.95 9.31 13.39
CA GLN A 79 14.10 9.62 14.54
C GLN A 79 12.73 10.15 14.11
N ALA A 80 12.69 10.99 13.07
CA ALA A 80 11.46 11.48 12.48
C ALA A 80 10.60 10.36 11.88
N ILE A 81 11.19 9.41 11.15
CA ILE A 81 10.51 8.19 10.67
C ILE A 81 9.88 7.43 11.85
N ASN A 82 10.67 7.13 12.89
CA ASN A 82 10.19 6.34 14.03
C ASN A 82 9.02 7.01 14.75
N LYS A 83 9.11 8.33 15.01
CA LYS A 83 8.03 9.06 15.67
C LYS A 83 6.81 9.23 14.77
N PHE A 84 7.02 9.46 13.48
CA PHE A 84 5.94 9.51 12.49
C PHE A 84 5.17 8.19 12.43
N GLU A 85 5.87 7.07 12.30
CA GLU A 85 5.25 5.73 12.23
C GLU A 85 4.43 5.44 13.49
N ARG A 86 4.96 5.77 14.67
CA ARG A 86 4.22 5.63 15.93
C ARG A 86 2.92 6.43 15.93
N VAL A 87 2.97 7.70 15.56
CA VAL A 87 1.78 8.57 15.49
C VAL A 87 0.73 7.99 14.53
N VAL A 88 1.16 7.51 13.36
CA VAL A 88 0.24 6.96 12.36
C VAL A 88 -0.40 5.66 12.84
N ASN A 89 0.37 4.78 13.49
CA ASN A 89 -0.13 3.49 13.97
C ASN A 89 -1.04 3.60 15.20
N GLU A 90 -0.89 4.66 16.01
CA GLU A 90 -1.69 4.89 17.22
C GLU A 90 -2.93 5.76 16.96
N ALA A 91 -3.08 6.34 15.76
CA ALA A 91 -4.17 7.23 15.44
C ALA A 91 -5.52 6.50 15.30
N GLU A 92 -6.58 7.13 15.79
CA GLU A 92 -7.95 6.72 15.49
C GLU A 92 -8.31 7.09 14.05
N VAL A 93 -8.93 6.15 13.33
CA VAL A 93 -9.29 6.34 11.92
C VAL A 93 -10.64 7.04 11.84
N ASP A 94 -10.58 8.35 11.60
CA ASP A 94 -11.74 9.22 11.40
C ASP A 94 -11.51 10.22 10.25
N ALA A 95 -12.46 11.14 10.05
CA ALA A 95 -12.35 12.18 9.02
C ALA A 95 -11.20 13.19 9.30
N GLY A 96 -10.80 13.35 10.57
CA GLY A 96 -9.65 14.16 10.96
C GLY A 96 -8.34 13.51 10.55
N PHE A 97 -8.20 12.21 10.81
CA PHE A 97 -7.10 11.38 10.35
C PHE A 97 -6.97 11.42 8.83
N ALA A 98 -8.06 11.19 8.09
CA ALA A 98 -8.04 11.19 6.62
C ALA A 98 -7.51 12.51 6.04
N ARG A 99 -7.99 13.64 6.56
CA ARG A 99 -7.53 14.97 6.17
C ARG A 99 -6.06 15.20 6.49
N ASN A 100 -5.63 14.82 7.70
CA ASN A 100 -4.24 14.95 8.12
C ASN A 100 -3.30 14.09 7.28
N LEU A 101 -3.72 12.86 6.97
CA LEU A 101 -2.97 11.95 6.11
C LEU A 101 -2.85 12.51 4.69
N ALA A 102 -3.93 13.05 4.11
CA ALA A 102 -3.92 13.67 2.79
C ALA A 102 -2.94 14.86 2.68
N ASP A 103 -2.98 15.78 3.66
CA ASP A 103 -2.01 16.88 3.73
C ASP A 103 -0.57 16.37 3.88
N THR A 104 -0.40 15.34 4.70
CA THR A 104 0.91 14.74 4.96
C THR A 104 1.47 14.05 3.71
N ILE A 105 0.64 13.31 2.96
CA ILE A 105 1.02 12.71 1.67
C ILE A 105 1.51 13.78 0.71
N SER A 106 0.79 14.88 0.60
CA SER A 106 1.19 16.01 -0.27
C SER A 106 2.54 16.58 0.14
N ILE A 107 2.79 16.75 1.44
CA ILE A 107 4.10 17.24 1.93
C ILE A 107 5.20 16.22 1.62
N VAL A 108 4.99 14.95 1.97
CA VAL A 108 5.99 13.89 1.79
C VAL A 108 6.38 13.76 0.31
N TYR A 109 5.41 13.70 -0.61
CA TYR A 109 5.70 13.51 -2.04
C TYR A 109 6.27 14.76 -2.72
N ASN A 110 6.00 15.96 -2.22
CA ASN A 110 6.58 17.21 -2.75
C ASN A 110 7.96 17.56 -2.18
N THR A 111 8.31 17.03 -1.00
CA THR A 111 9.56 17.40 -0.30
C THR A 111 10.63 16.32 -0.32
N THR A 112 10.30 15.10 -0.76
CA THR A 112 11.25 13.99 -0.89
C THR A 112 11.38 13.58 -2.35
N PRO A 113 12.57 13.18 -2.84
CA PRO A 113 12.72 12.59 -4.17
C PRO A 113 12.19 11.13 -4.20
N SER A 114 11.94 10.57 -5.38
CA SER A 114 11.38 9.22 -5.54
C SER A 114 12.22 8.09 -4.91
N GLY A 115 13.55 8.27 -4.88
CA GLY A 115 14.47 7.32 -4.24
C GLY A 115 14.48 7.38 -2.71
N ASP A 116 13.92 8.43 -2.10
CA ASP A 116 13.77 8.53 -0.66
C ASP A 116 12.45 7.88 -0.21
N ARG A 117 12.55 6.61 0.18
CA ARG A 117 11.39 5.77 0.52
C ARG A 117 10.93 5.88 1.97
N GLY A 118 11.65 6.59 2.84
CA GLY A 118 11.44 6.58 4.29
C GLY A 118 10.00 6.89 4.71
N LEU A 119 9.54 8.13 4.51
CA LEU A 119 8.17 8.51 4.84
C LEU A 119 7.15 8.08 3.77
N ARG A 120 7.59 7.96 2.50
CA ARG A 120 6.73 7.55 1.37
C ARG A 120 6.12 6.17 1.62
N ASP A 121 6.92 5.21 2.05
CA ASP A 121 6.44 3.85 2.32
C ASP A 121 5.43 3.81 3.48
N ILE A 122 5.64 4.63 4.52
CA ILE A 122 4.74 4.68 5.67
C ILE A 122 3.36 5.22 5.26
N VAL A 123 3.30 6.34 4.53
CA VAL A 123 2.01 6.91 4.11
C VAL A 123 1.28 6.00 3.13
N VAL A 124 1.99 5.28 2.26
CA VAL A 124 1.40 4.30 1.34
C VAL A 124 0.85 3.10 2.12
N LYS A 125 1.62 2.55 3.06
CA LYS A 125 1.20 1.42 3.90
C LYS A 125 0.00 1.76 4.77
N SER A 126 0.00 2.94 5.39
CA SER A 126 -1.14 3.43 6.18
C SER A 126 -2.39 3.61 5.30
N SER A 127 -2.22 4.19 4.11
CA SER A 127 -3.31 4.36 3.14
C SER A 127 -3.91 3.03 2.69
N TRP A 128 -3.07 2.02 2.44
CA TRP A 128 -3.52 0.67 2.09
C TRP A 128 -4.26 0.00 3.26
N THR A 129 -3.72 0.10 4.48
CA THR A 129 -4.30 -0.52 5.69
C THR A 129 -5.71 -0.02 5.98
N HIS A 130 -5.98 1.26 5.68
CA HIS A 130 -7.27 1.90 5.93
C HIS A 130 -8.02 2.26 4.65
N PHE A 131 -7.69 1.61 3.53
CA PHE A 131 -8.16 2.00 2.21
C PHE A 131 -9.69 2.03 2.08
N GLU A 132 -10.39 1.04 2.64
CA GLU A 132 -11.86 0.94 2.59
C GLU A 132 -12.56 2.17 3.20
N TYR A 133 -12.00 2.70 4.30
CA TYR A 133 -12.50 3.92 4.92
C TYR A 133 -12.08 5.15 4.10
N LEU A 134 -10.78 5.26 3.82
CA LEU A 134 -10.19 6.45 3.19
C LEU A 134 -10.74 6.73 1.79
N ILE A 135 -11.06 5.71 1.00
CA ILE A 135 -11.60 5.90 -0.36
C ILE A 135 -12.98 6.57 -0.37
N SER A 136 -13.66 6.65 0.78
CA SER A 136 -14.93 7.38 0.92
C SER A 136 -14.72 8.86 1.24
N GLU A 137 -13.56 9.25 1.76
CA GLU A 137 -13.23 10.60 2.19
C GLU A 137 -12.82 11.50 1.00
N THR A 138 -13.38 12.71 0.94
CA THR A 138 -13.11 13.63 -0.19
C THR A 138 -11.65 14.07 -0.24
N SER A 139 -11.06 14.38 0.92
CA SER A 139 -9.65 14.77 1.05
C SER A 139 -8.69 13.71 0.50
N PHE A 140 -9.02 12.43 0.71
CA PHE A 140 -8.20 11.33 0.20
C PHE A 140 -8.36 11.14 -1.32
N LYS A 141 -9.58 11.30 -1.86
CA LYS A 141 -9.79 11.29 -3.33
C LYS A 141 -9.03 12.43 -4.02
N GLU A 142 -9.03 13.62 -3.42
CA GLU A 142 -8.30 14.77 -3.94
C GLU A 142 -6.80 14.52 -3.97
N VAL A 143 -6.22 13.97 -2.88
CA VAL A 143 -4.77 13.70 -2.85
C VAL A 143 -4.36 12.64 -3.86
N LEU A 144 -5.19 11.61 -4.11
CA LEU A 144 -4.96 10.62 -5.17
C LEU A 144 -4.91 11.27 -6.56
N GLY A 145 -5.78 12.25 -6.82
CA GLY A 145 -5.79 12.97 -8.10
C GLY A 145 -4.60 13.94 -8.25
N MET A 146 -4.18 14.58 -7.16
CA MET A 146 -3.13 15.60 -7.20
C MET A 146 -1.70 15.03 -7.14
N ASN A 147 -1.52 13.83 -6.58
CA ASN A 147 -0.21 13.22 -6.39
C ASN A 147 -0.12 11.88 -7.14
N GLY A 148 0.17 11.95 -8.45
CA GLY A 148 0.25 10.78 -9.33
C GLY A 148 1.27 9.73 -8.88
N ASP A 149 2.44 10.15 -8.39
CA ASP A 149 3.48 9.25 -7.86
C ASP A 149 2.99 8.47 -6.63
N PHE A 150 2.26 9.14 -5.73
CA PHE A 150 1.65 8.49 -4.57
C PHE A 150 0.61 7.45 -5.01
N SER A 151 -0.25 7.83 -5.95
CA SER A 151 -1.25 6.93 -6.50
C SER A 151 -0.64 5.71 -7.17
N ALA A 152 0.46 5.87 -7.90
CA ALA A 152 1.20 4.76 -8.51
C ALA A 152 1.79 3.81 -7.45
N ASP A 153 2.39 4.36 -6.39
CA ASP A 153 2.93 3.56 -5.29
C ASP A 153 1.80 2.79 -4.55
N LEU A 154 0.68 3.46 -4.27
CA LEU A 154 -0.47 2.83 -3.60
C LEU A 154 -1.10 1.73 -4.47
N ILE A 155 -1.30 1.97 -5.76
CA ILE A 155 -1.84 0.95 -6.69
C ILE A 155 -0.89 -0.24 -6.79
N SER A 156 0.42 -0.01 -6.79
CA SER A 156 1.43 -1.08 -6.80
C SER A 156 1.29 -1.94 -5.54
N LEU A 157 1.20 -1.32 -4.36
CA LEU A 157 1.00 -2.04 -3.11
C LEU A 157 -0.35 -2.79 -3.08
N ILE A 158 -1.43 -2.18 -3.57
CA ILE A 158 -2.74 -2.84 -3.70
C ILE A 158 -2.64 -4.06 -4.59
N ARG A 159 -1.94 -3.96 -5.73
CA ARG A 159 -1.76 -5.08 -6.67
C ARG A 159 -0.96 -6.22 -6.05
N GLU A 160 0.13 -5.92 -5.37
CA GLU A 160 0.97 -6.90 -4.67
C GLU A 160 0.19 -7.65 -3.58
N ASN A 161 -0.71 -6.94 -2.90
CA ASN A 161 -1.53 -7.48 -1.83
C ASN A 161 -2.95 -7.85 -2.28
N TRP A 162 -3.22 -7.85 -3.59
CA TRP A 162 -4.53 -8.18 -4.12
C TRP A 162 -4.81 -9.65 -3.87
N GLU A 163 -5.67 -9.92 -2.88
CA GLU A 163 -6.14 -11.26 -2.61
C GLU A 163 -7.07 -11.68 -3.75
N LYS A 164 -6.57 -12.55 -4.63
CA LYS A 164 -7.41 -13.18 -5.63
C LYS A 164 -8.29 -14.19 -4.92
N TYR A 165 -9.59 -14.09 -5.14
CA TYR A 165 -10.55 -15.09 -4.69
C TYR A 165 -11.26 -15.69 -5.89
N CYS A 166 -11.55 -16.99 -5.84
CA CYS A 166 -12.54 -17.59 -6.71
C CYS A 166 -13.76 -18.03 -5.90
N TYR A 167 -14.94 -17.77 -6.46
CA TYR A 167 -16.18 -18.35 -5.96
C TYR A 167 -16.38 -19.69 -6.67
N CYS A 168 -16.54 -20.75 -5.88
CA CYS A 168 -16.76 -22.09 -6.38
C CYS A 168 -18.13 -22.58 -5.94
N LYS A 169 -18.85 -23.24 -6.85
CA LYS A 169 -20.11 -23.92 -6.55
C LYS A 169 -19.90 -25.42 -6.68
N CYS A 170 -20.16 -26.17 -5.62
CA CYS A 170 -20.11 -27.62 -5.66
C CYS A 170 -21.24 -28.17 -6.54
N LEU A 171 -20.92 -29.01 -7.52
CA LEU A 171 -21.94 -29.61 -8.39
C LEU A 171 -22.80 -30.66 -7.67
N LEU A 172 -22.26 -31.29 -6.61
CA LEU A 172 -22.98 -32.30 -5.81
C LEU A 172 -23.87 -31.64 -4.75
N CYS A 173 -23.29 -30.99 -3.75
CA CYS A 173 -24.05 -30.42 -2.63
C CYS A 173 -24.60 -29.02 -2.89
N LYS A 174 -24.32 -28.43 -4.06
CA LYS A 174 -24.73 -27.07 -4.46
C LYS A 174 -24.19 -25.93 -3.59
N ALA A 175 -23.37 -26.22 -2.58
CA ALA A 175 -22.76 -25.22 -1.72
C ALA A 175 -21.85 -24.29 -2.51
N THR A 176 -21.94 -22.99 -2.21
CA THR A 176 -21.03 -21.97 -2.74
C THR A 176 -20.02 -21.61 -1.67
N PHE A 177 -18.74 -21.58 -2.01
CA PHE A 177 -17.66 -21.22 -1.09
C PHE A 177 -16.63 -20.34 -1.80
N LYS A 178 -15.98 -19.46 -1.03
CA LYS A 178 -14.95 -18.53 -1.50
C LYS A 178 -13.58 -19.13 -1.18
N LEU A 179 -12.77 -19.35 -2.20
CA LEU A 179 -11.39 -19.82 -2.05
C LEU A 179 -10.43 -18.67 -2.27
N ARG A 180 -9.47 -18.50 -1.36
CA ARG A 180 -8.33 -17.61 -1.55
C ARG A 180 -7.34 -18.30 -2.48
N ILE A 181 -7.05 -17.66 -3.61
CA ILE A 181 -5.96 -18.03 -4.49
C ILE A 181 -4.73 -17.30 -3.95
N HIS A 182 -3.78 -18.06 -3.39
CA HIS A 182 -2.46 -17.51 -3.14
C HIS A 182 -1.83 -17.24 -4.50
N SER A 183 -1.65 -15.97 -4.88
CA SER A 183 -0.81 -15.63 -6.03
C SER A 183 0.64 -15.94 -5.62
N PRO A 184 1.36 -16.86 -6.28
CA PRO A 184 2.81 -16.84 -6.23
C PRO A 184 3.23 -15.57 -6.99
N GLY A 185 3.99 -14.69 -6.35
CA GLY A 185 4.44 -13.44 -6.95
C GLY A 185 5.03 -13.64 -8.35
N ASP A 186 4.67 -12.75 -9.27
CA ASP A 186 5.33 -12.40 -10.53
C ASP A 186 5.86 -13.47 -11.50
N GLN A 187 5.49 -14.75 -11.40
CA GLN A 187 5.90 -15.79 -12.37
C GLN A 187 4.76 -16.59 -12.99
N ILE A 188 3.61 -15.99 -13.27
CA ILE A 188 2.55 -16.69 -14.01
C ILE A 188 2.10 -15.85 -15.20
N LEU A 189 2.89 -15.93 -16.27
CA LEU A 189 2.51 -15.50 -17.62
C LEU A 189 1.64 -16.52 -18.36
N ASP A 190 1.32 -17.67 -17.76
CA ASP A 190 0.44 -18.66 -18.34
C ASP A 190 -0.56 -19.16 -17.29
N TYR A 191 -1.85 -19.05 -17.59
CA TYR A 191 -2.89 -19.81 -16.89
C TYR A 191 -2.64 -21.32 -17.08
N GLN A 192 -1.71 -21.90 -16.32
CA GLN A 192 -1.67 -23.33 -16.07
C GLN A 192 -2.30 -23.59 -14.70
N GLU A 193 -3.63 -23.68 -14.77
CA GLU A 193 -4.53 -24.54 -13.98
C GLU A 193 -4.40 -24.54 -12.44
N PRO A 194 -5.43 -24.08 -11.69
CA PRO A 194 -5.55 -24.37 -10.27
C PRO A 194 -5.71 -25.88 -10.03
N THR A 195 -4.87 -26.44 -9.16
CA THR A 195 -4.97 -27.81 -8.64
C THR A 195 -6.35 -28.11 -8.03
N PRO A 196 -6.86 -29.36 -8.16
CA PRO A 196 -8.18 -29.75 -7.65
C PRO A 196 -8.29 -29.59 -6.13
N ILE A 197 -9.35 -28.91 -5.68
CA ILE A 197 -9.69 -28.74 -4.26
C ILE A 197 -10.97 -29.54 -3.98
N PHE A 198 -10.94 -30.40 -2.96
CA PHE A 198 -12.11 -31.09 -2.42
C PHE A 198 -13.15 -30.06 -1.95
N CYS A 199 -14.45 -30.33 -2.12
CA CYS A 199 -15.44 -29.43 -1.51
C CYS A 199 -15.32 -29.51 0.02
N PRO A 200 -15.10 -28.40 0.74
CA PRO A 200 -14.96 -28.43 2.20
C PRO A 200 -16.29 -28.75 2.91
N VAL A 201 -17.42 -28.69 2.19
CA VAL A 201 -18.76 -28.95 2.74
C VAL A 201 -19.16 -30.42 2.60
N CYS A 202 -19.02 -31.02 1.41
CA CYS A 202 -19.36 -32.45 1.23
C CYS A 202 -18.18 -33.42 1.32
N GLY A 203 -16.94 -32.94 1.38
CA GLY A 203 -15.74 -33.80 1.25
C GLY A 203 -15.64 -34.50 -0.11
N CYS A 204 -16.55 -34.20 -1.03
CA CYS A 204 -16.62 -34.76 -2.36
C CYS A 204 -15.35 -34.34 -3.14
N GLN A 205 -14.57 -35.36 -3.53
CA GLN A 205 -13.44 -35.24 -4.43
C GLN A 205 -13.96 -35.22 -5.88
N PRO A 206 -13.25 -34.60 -6.83
CA PRO A 206 -13.61 -34.75 -8.23
C PRO A 206 -13.57 -36.24 -8.61
N ILE A 207 -14.64 -36.73 -9.25
CA ILE A 207 -14.69 -38.09 -9.83
C ILE A 207 -13.76 -38.07 -11.05
N PRO A 208 -12.68 -38.88 -11.12
CA PRO A 208 -11.84 -38.90 -12.30
C PRO A 208 -12.58 -39.64 -13.43
N PRO A 209 -12.82 -39.02 -14.60
CA PRO A 209 -13.15 -39.75 -15.80
C PRO A 209 -11.84 -40.15 -16.50
N ASP A 210 -11.68 -41.45 -16.72
CA ASP A 210 -10.45 -42.07 -17.21
C ASP A 210 -9.81 -41.41 -18.46
N GLU A 211 -8.47 -41.35 -18.42
CA GLU A 211 -7.50 -41.20 -19.53
C GLU A 211 -7.60 -40.00 -20.51
N LYS A 212 -7.11 -38.82 -20.10
CA LYS A 212 -5.83 -38.21 -20.58
C LYS A 212 -5.69 -36.77 -20.03
N PRO A 213 -4.44 -36.33 -19.75
CA PRO A 213 -4.17 -35.15 -18.94
C PRO A 213 -4.48 -33.89 -19.75
N ASN A 214 -5.32 -33.00 -19.21
CA ASN A 214 -5.29 -31.53 -19.42
C ASN A 214 -6.63 -30.81 -19.16
N TRP A 215 -7.63 -31.36 -18.47
CA TRP A 215 -8.85 -30.58 -18.24
C TRP A 215 -9.58 -30.94 -16.95
N LEU A 216 -9.93 -29.94 -16.12
CA LEU A 216 -11.30 -29.79 -15.62
C LEU A 216 -11.63 -28.37 -15.09
N TYR A 217 -12.90 -28.01 -15.28
CA TYR A 217 -13.48 -26.69 -15.43
C TYR A 217 -13.76 -25.91 -14.12
N TYR A 218 -13.58 -24.58 -14.18
CA TYR A 218 -14.25 -23.62 -13.32
C TYR A 218 -15.13 -22.70 -14.19
N PHE A 219 -16.39 -22.47 -13.80
CA PHE A 219 -17.10 -21.28 -14.26
C PHE A 219 -16.54 -20.08 -13.49
N LYS A 220 -15.66 -19.32 -14.15
CA LYS A 220 -15.44 -17.92 -13.79
C LYS A 220 -16.76 -17.22 -14.07
N GLY A 221 -17.57 -16.98 -13.05
CA GLY A 221 -18.58 -15.93 -13.14
C GLY A 221 -17.79 -14.63 -13.27
N ASP A 222 -17.54 -14.18 -14.51
CA ASP A 222 -17.16 -12.79 -14.69
C ASP A 222 -18.28 -11.96 -14.09
N GLY A 223 -17.89 -11.02 -13.23
CA GLY A 223 -18.80 -10.03 -12.70
C GLY A 223 -19.38 -9.27 -13.87
N ASP A 224 -20.58 -9.67 -14.29
CA ASP A 224 -21.73 -8.81 -14.34
C ASP A 224 -22.97 -9.71 -14.26
N LEU A 225 -23.90 -9.28 -13.42
CA LEU A 225 -25.21 -9.89 -13.27
C LEU A 225 -25.99 -9.75 -14.59
N ASP A 226 -25.76 -10.64 -15.55
CA ASP A 226 -26.77 -10.91 -16.58
C ASP A 226 -27.32 -12.31 -16.41
N GLN A 227 -28.62 -12.34 -16.13
CA GLN A 227 -29.47 -13.51 -16.09
C GLN A 227 -29.48 -14.17 -17.48
N GLY A 228 -28.48 -14.99 -17.75
CA GLY A 228 -28.48 -15.92 -18.88
C GLY A 228 -29.49 -17.04 -18.62
N ASP A 229 -30.68 -16.86 -19.19
CA ASP A 229 -31.79 -17.81 -19.37
C ASP A 229 -31.45 -19.29 -19.02
N GLY A 230 -32.07 -19.80 -17.95
CA GLY A 230 -31.96 -21.17 -17.45
C GLY A 230 -32.39 -22.27 -18.42
N ARG A 231 -32.75 -21.95 -19.68
CA ARG A 231 -33.13 -22.93 -20.70
C ARG A 231 -31.94 -23.66 -21.34
N ASP A 232 -30.74 -23.07 -21.40
CA ASP A 232 -29.56 -23.76 -21.95
C ASP A 232 -28.94 -24.78 -20.98
N THR A 233 -29.14 -24.58 -19.68
CA THR A 233 -28.70 -25.55 -18.65
C THR A 233 -29.63 -26.76 -18.56
N GLN A 234 -30.94 -26.57 -18.76
CA GLN A 234 -31.90 -27.68 -18.86
C GLN A 234 -31.57 -28.60 -20.04
N ARG A 235 -31.23 -28.03 -21.21
CA ARG A 235 -30.87 -28.79 -22.41
C ARG A 235 -29.57 -29.60 -22.25
N MET A 236 -28.64 -29.15 -21.40
CA MET A 236 -27.43 -29.91 -21.05
C MET A 236 -27.71 -31.00 -20.01
N TRP A 237 -28.67 -30.78 -19.11
CA TRP A 237 -29.16 -31.78 -18.15
C TRP A 237 -29.96 -32.89 -18.80
N ASP A 238 -30.83 -32.58 -19.75
CA ASP A 238 -31.62 -33.60 -20.46
C ASP A 238 -30.71 -34.50 -21.31
N LYS A 239 -29.67 -33.94 -21.96
CA LYS A 239 -28.65 -34.70 -22.68
C LYS A 239 -27.76 -35.57 -21.77
N PHE A 240 -27.50 -35.09 -20.56
CA PHE A 240 -26.75 -35.85 -19.55
C PHE A 240 -27.60 -37.01 -19.02
N GLU A 241 -28.89 -36.81 -18.76
CA GLU A 241 -29.82 -37.88 -18.36
C GLU A 241 -29.99 -38.96 -19.44
N GLU A 242 -30.09 -38.58 -20.72
CA GLU A 242 -30.14 -39.51 -21.86
C GLU A 242 -28.84 -40.33 -22.02
N SER A 243 -27.67 -39.71 -21.78
CA SER A 243 -26.37 -40.40 -21.78
C SER A 243 -26.21 -41.35 -20.60
N VAL A 244 -26.85 -41.07 -19.48
CA VAL A 244 -26.82 -41.93 -18.30
C VAL A 244 -27.79 -43.10 -18.53
N THR A 245 -29.05 -42.87 -18.91
CA THR A 245 -30.03 -43.96 -19.11
C THR A 245 -29.66 -44.96 -20.22
N SER A 246 -28.93 -44.53 -21.26
CA SER A 246 -28.42 -45.42 -22.31
C SER A 246 -27.28 -46.34 -21.84
N ARG A 247 -26.54 -45.95 -20.80
CA ARG A 247 -25.41 -46.72 -20.25
C ARG A 247 -25.81 -47.77 -19.22
N TRP A 248 -27.06 -47.75 -18.75
CA TRP A 248 -27.62 -48.72 -17.80
C TRP A 248 -28.53 -49.77 -18.45
N ASN A 249 -28.81 -49.66 -19.76
CA ASN A 249 -29.67 -50.58 -20.52
C ASN A 249 -28.93 -51.33 -21.65
N ALA A 250 -27.59 -51.32 -21.65
CA ALA A 250 -26.73 -52.06 -22.59
C ALA A 250 -25.76 -52.98 -21.85
#